data_AF-A0A2M8LA71-F1
#
_entry.id   AF-A0A2M8LA71-F1
#
_cell.length_a   1.000
_cell.length_b   1.000
_cell.length_c   1.000
_cell.angle_alpha   90.00
_cell.angle_beta   90.00
_cell.angle_gamma   90.00
#
_symmetry.space_group_name_H-M   'P 1'
#
loop_
_entity.id
_entity.type
_entity.pdbx_description
1 polymer ?
#
loop_
_entity_poly.entity_id
_entity_poly.type
_entity_poly.pdbx_seq_one_letter_code
_entity_poly.pdbx_strand_id
1 'polypeptide(L)'
;MAWNTISNYLAKFSNLKLSRDFYKEEVVKTVEEVIGVTLKNEDTEYRNGIIYIKTSNQMLKNEVFIKKRQIIETFAKKLNFHKNKPQDVRFG
;
A
#
# COMPACT_ATOMS: atom_id res chain seq x y z
N MET A 1 17.80 31.42 -24.73
CA MET A 1 18.44 30.09 -24.87
C MET A 1 17.68 29.11 -24.00
N ALA A 2 16.79 28.32 -24.61
CA ALA A 2 15.88 27.43 -23.90
C ALA A 2 16.60 26.11 -23.57
N TRP A 3 17.29 26.06 -22.44
CA TRP A 3 17.63 24.79 -21.81
C TRP A 3 16.36 24.22 -21.17
N ASN A 4 15.47 23.69 -22.01
CA ASN A 4 14.41 22.79 -21.57
C ASN A 4 15.08 21.47 -21.23
N THR A 5 15.74 21.43 -20.07
CA THR A 5 16.38 20.24 -19.54
C THR A 5 15.33 19.14 -19.46
N ILE A 6 15.68 17.95 -19.94
CA ILE A 6 14.89 16.72 -19.83
C ILE A 6 14.28 16.58 -18.42
N SER A 7 14.98 17.05 -17.40
CA SER A 7 14.52 17.19 -16.01
C SER A 7 13.16 17.88 -15.84
N ASN A 8 12.89 18.99 -16.52
CA ASN A 8 11.59 19.69 -16.44
C ASN A 8 10.45 18.91 -17.11
N TYR A 9 10.77 18.18 -18.18
CA TYR A 9 9.80 17.29 -18.82
C TYR A 9 9.51 16.08 -17.92
N LEU A 10 10.55 15.46 -17.36
CA LEU A 10 10.44 14.36 -16.40
C LEU A 10 9.72 14.75 -15.10
N ALA A 11 9.85 16.00 -14.65
CA ALA A 11 9.12 16.52 -13.49
C ALA A 11 7.59 16.41 -13.66
N LYS A 12 7.07 16.45 -14.88
CA LYS A 12 5.63 16.26 -15.15
C LYS A 12 5.17 14.82 -14.89
N PHE A 13 6.08 13.86 -14.98
CA PHE A 13 5.84 12.44 -14.72
C PHE A 13 6.15 12.04 -13.27
N SER A 14 6.74 12.93 -12.45
CA SER A 14 6.99 12.68 -11.02
C SER A 14 5.71 12.40 -10.21
N ASN A 15 4.56 12.84 -10.71
CA ASN A 15 3.24 12.62 -10.12
C ASN A 15 2.46 11.47 -10.79
N LEU A 16 3.11 10.60 -11.58
CA LEU A 16 2.50 9.35 -12.02
C LEU A 16 2.03 8.58 -10.79
N LYS A 17 0.72 8.61 -10.54
CA LYS A 17 0.10 7.80 -9.50
C LYS A 17 0.30 6.34 -9.89
N LEU A 18 0.90 5.57 -8.99
CA LEU A 18 0.90 4.11 -9.09
C LEU A 18 -0.54 3.63 -9.29
N SER A 19 -0.71 2.59 -10.12
CA SER A 19 -2.02 2.02 -10.36
C SER A 19 -2.61 1.50 -9.04
N ARG A 20 -3.94 1.48 -8.94
CA ARG A 20 -4.61 0.87 -7.77
C ARG A 20 -4.21 -0.59 -7.59
N ASP A 21 -3.94 -1.30 -8.69
CA ASP A 21 -3.57 -2.71 -8.68
C ASP A 21 -2.18 -2.91 -8.07
N PHE A 22 -1.23 -2.01 -8.33
CA PHE A 22 0.09 -2.04 -7.69
C PHE A 22 -0.04 -1.97 -6.16
N TYR A 23 -0.86 -1.05 -5.63
CA TYR A 23 -1.06 -0.96 -4.18
C TYR A 23 -1.71 -2.20 -3.59
N LYS A 24 -2.65 -2.83 -4.31
CA LYS A 24 -3.31 -4.06 -3.86
C LYS A 24 -2.31 -5.22 -3.76
N GLU A 25 -1.55 -5.44 -4.81
CA GLU A 25 -0.53 -6.49 -4.85
C GLU A 25 0.51 -6.30 -3.73
N GLU A 26 0.93 -5.05 -3.53
CA GLU A 26 1.95 -4.75 -2.53
C GLU A 26 1.41 -4.89 -1.09
N VAL A 27 0.13 -4.58 -0.85
CA VAL A 27 -0.54 -4.86 0.42
C VAL A 27 -0.61 -6.36 0.66
N VAL A 28 -1.04 -7.15 -0.34
CA VAL A 28 -1.14 -8.61 -0.20
C VAL A 28 0.22 -9.22 0.13
N LYS A 29 1.27 -8.87 -0.60
CA LYS A 29 2.64 -9.32 -0.32
C LYS A 29 3.09 -8.95 1.08
N THR A 30 2.79 -7.74 1.54
CA THR A 30 3.19 -7.27 2.87
C THR A 30 2.44 -8.01 3.99
N VAL A 31 1.15 -8.30 3.80
CA VAL A 31 0.39 -9.09 4.77
C VAL A 31 0.86 -10.54 4.81
N GLU A 32 1.15 -11.13 3.64
CA GLU A 32 1.71 -12.48 3.53
C GLU A 32 3.07 -12.57 4.23
N GLU A 33 3.94 -11.58 4.06
CA GLU A 33 5.25 -11.52 4.73
C GLU A 33 5.15 -11.39 6.25
N VAL A 34 4.17 -10.63 6.76
CA VAL A 34 4.06 -10.32 8.20
C VAL A 34 3.25 -11.37 8.97
N ILE A 35 2.22 -11.94 8.35
CA ILE A 35 1.27 -12.85 9.00
C ILE A 35 1.44 -14.30 8.49
N GLY A 36 1.97 -14.49 7.28
CA GLY A 36 2.07 -15.82 6.66
C GLY A 36 0.75 -16.28 6.03
N VAL A 37 -0.19 -15.37 5.78
CA VAL A 37 -1.49 -15.69 5.18
C VAL A 37 -1.63 -15.02 3.83
N THR A 38 -2.01 -15.82 2.82
CA THR A 38 -2.28 -15.34 1.47
C THR A 38 -3.68 -14.70 1.41
N LEU A 39 -3.73 -13.40 1.12
CA LEU A 39 -4.96 -12.66 0.82
C LEU A 39 -5.16 -12.55 -0.68
N LYS A 40 -6.41 -12.42 -1.13
CA LYS A 40 -6.71 -12.10 -2.54
C LYS A 40 -6.63 -10.59 -2.76
N ASN A 41 -6.22 -10.17 -3.95
CA ASN A 41 -6.23 -8.75 -4.36
C ASN A 41 -7.65 -8.15 -4.38
N GLU A 42 -8.68 -8.97 -4.52
CA GLU A 42 -10.09 -8.57 -4.48
C GLU A 42 -10.55 -8.17 -3.07
N ASP A 43 -9.93 -8.79 -2.07
CA ASP A 43 -10.22 -8.61 -0.65
C ASP A 43 -9.43 -7.45 -0.04
N THR A 44 -8.52 -6.83 -0.80
CA THR A 44 -7.68 -5.72 -0.34
C THR A 44 -7.92 -4.46 -1.14
N GLU A 45 -7.87 -3.33 -0.45
CA GLU A 45 -8.05 -2.03 -1.08
C GLU A 45 -7.21 -0.97 -0.36
N TYR A 46 -6.48 -0.17 -1.12
CA TYR A 46 -5.73 0.96 -0.59
C TYR A 46 -6.33 2.28 -1.08
N ARG A 47 -6.85 3.08 -0.15
CA ARG A 47 -7.43 4.40 -0.47
C ARG A 47 -7.05 5.41 0.59
N ASN A 48 -6.53 6.56 0.16
CA ASN A 48 -6.21 7.71 1.02
C ASN A 48 -5.32 7.37 2.23
N GLY A 49 -4.36 6.46 2.09
CA GLY A 49 -3.49 6.06 3.20
C GLY A 49 -4.09 5.01 4.13
N ILE A 50 -5.29 4.50 3.84
CA ILE A 50 -5.95 3.46 4.63
C ILE A 50 -5.95 2.17 3.83
N ILE A 51 -5.49 1.09 4.46
CA ILE A 51 -5.58 -0.28 3.93
C ILE A 51 -6.89 -0.88 4.44
N TYR A 52 -7.78 -1.24 3.52
CA TYR A 52 -9.02 -1.95 3.79
C TYR A 52 -8.83 -3.42 3.48
N ILE A 53 -9.18 -4.27 4.44
CA ILE A 53 -9.17 -5.73 4.27
C ILE A 53 -10.60 -6.23 4.47
N LYS A 54 -11.18 -6.80 3.41
CA LYS A 54 -12.46 -7.46 3.42
C LYS A 54 -12.22 -8.93 3.71
N THR A 55 -12.50 -9.35 4.94
CA THR A 55 -12.41 -10.77 5.30
C THR A 55 -13.57 -11.12 6.21
N SER A 56 -14.12 -12.32 6.04
CA SER A 56 -15.11 -12.90 6.95
C SER A 56 -14.46 -13.66 8.11
N ASN A 57 -13.16 -13.94 8.04
CA ASN A 57 -12.45 -14.71 9.05
C ASN A 57 -12.04 -13.81 10.23
N GLN A 58 -12.68 -14.01 11.39
CA GLN A 58 -12.42 -13.24 12.60
C GLN A 58 -11.00 -13.44 13.17
N MET A 59 -10.44 -14.64 13.03
CA MET A 59 -9.06 -14.91 13.47
C MET A 59 -8.07 -14.07 12.68
N LEU A 60 -8.27 -13.97 11.36
CA LEU A 60 -7.43 -13.17 10.49
C LEU A 60 -7.55 -11.68 10.80
N LYS A 61 -8.76 -11.17 11.09
CA LYS A 61 -8.95 -9.79 11.56
C LYS A 61 -8.15 -9.50 12.82
N ASN A 62 -8.20 -10.41 13.78
CA ASN A 62 -7.49 -10.24 15.05
C ASN A 62 -5.97 -10.24 14.83
N GLU A 63 -5.44 -11.15 14.03
CA GLU A 63 -4.01 -11.18 13.73
C GLU A 63 -3.52 -9.93 12.99
N VAL A 64 -4.26 -9.49 11.97
CA VAL A 64 -3.98 -8.23 11.27
C VAL A 64 -4.02 -7.05 12.24
N PHE A 65 -4.99 -7.02 13.16
CA PHE A 65 -5.13 -5.93 14.12
C PHE A 65 -3.96 -5.89 15.11
N ILE A 66 -3.53 -7.05 15.61
CA ILE A 66 -2.37 -7.17 16.51
C ILE A 66 -1.09 -6.71 15.80
N LYS A 67 -0.88 -7.15 14.55
CA LYS A 67 0.32 -6.85 13.76
C LYS A 67 0.20 -5.56 12.92
N LYS A 68 -0.86 -4.76 13.10
CA LYS A 68 -1.16 -3.59 12.25
C LYS A 68 0.01 -2.63 12.11
N ARG A 69 0.74 -2.38 13.20
CA ARG A 69 1.87 -1.44 13.21
C ARG A 69 2.99 -1.95 12.31
N GLN A 70 3.30 -3.24 12.41
CA GLN A 70 4.32 -3.88 11.60
C GLN A 70 3.93 -3.88 10.12
N ILE A 71 2.67 -4.13 9.79
CA ILE A 71 2.17 -4.05 8.41
C ILE A 71 2.35 -2.64 7.84
N ILE A 72 1.95 -1.61 8.59
CA ILE A 72 2.10 -0.20 8.20
C ILE A 72 3.57 0.16 7.99
N GLU A 73 4.45 -0.22 8.92
CA GLU A 73 5.89 0.06 8.84
C GLU A 73 6.55 -0.64 7.64
N THR A 74 6.26 -1.93 7.42
CA THR A 74 6.79 -2.70 6.30
C THR A 74 6.28 -2.16 4.97
N PHE A 75 4.98 -1.87 4.88
CA PHE A 75 4.38 -1.29 3.67
C PHE A 75 4.93 0.11 3.37
N ALA A 76 5.13 0.95 4.40
CA ALA A 76 5.72 2.27 4.25
C ALA A 76 7.17 2.21 3.76
N LYS A 77 7.98 1.25 4.25
CA LYS A 77 9.35 1.03 3.77
C LYS A 77 9.39 0.66 2.28
N LYS A 78 8.45 -0.16 1.82
CA LYS A 78 8.36 -0.53 0.40
C LYS A 78 7.89 0.63 -0.48
N LEU A 79 7.05 1.50 0.07
CA LEU A 79 6.54 2.71 -0.60
C LEU A 79 7.45 3.95 -0.52
N ASN A 80 8.76 3.79 -0.22
CA ASN A 80 9.78 4.82 0.10
C ASN A 80 9.81 6.14 -0.73
N PHE A 81 8.96 6.33 -1.74
CA PHE A 81 8.89 7.47 -2.65
C PHE A 81 7.56 8.25 -2.66
N HIS A 82 6.51 7.85 -1.92
CA HIS A 82 5.19 8.48 -2.06
C HIS A 82 4.69 9.24 -0.82
N LYS A 83 4.12 10.43 -1.07
CA LYS A 83 3.46 11.30 -0.08
C LYS A 83 2.31 10.63 0.68
N ASN A 84 1.74 9.56 0.13
CA ASN A 84 0.65 8.80 0.75
C ASN A 84 1.21 7.60 1.52
N LYS A 85 1.76 7.86 2.71
CA LYS A 85 2.13 6.80 3.65
C LYS A 85 0.87 6.12 4.19
N PRO A 86 0.91 4.80 4.41
CA PRO A 86 -0.15 4.13 5.15
C PRO A 86 -0.26 4.74 6.56
N GLN A 87 -1.48 5.05 6.98
CA GLN A 87 -1.80 5.61 8.29
C GLN A 87 -2.48 4.57 9.17
N ASP A 88 -3.30 3.69 8.57
CA ASP A 88 -4.15 2.77 9.30
C ASP A 88 -4.55 1.54 8.47
N VAL A 89 -4.98 0.49 9.17
CA VAL A 89 -5.58 -0.72 8.61
C VAL A 89 -6.98 -0.88 9.17
N ARG A 90 -7.97 -0.99 8.29
CA ARG A 90 -9.39 -1.13 8.64
C ARG A 90 -9.99 -2.36 8.00
N PHE A 91 -11.04 -2.88 8.64
CA PHE A 91 -11.82 -3.98 8.11
C PHE A 91 -13.07 -3.42 7.42
N GLY A 92 -13.28 -3.85 6.18
CA GLY A 92 -14.45 -3.49 5.37
C GLY A 92 -15.49 -4.61 5.32
#